data_AF-A0AB36BY37-F1
#
_entry.id   AF-A0AB36BY37-F1
#
_cell.length_a   1.000
_cell.length_b   1.000
_cell.length_c   1.000
_cell.angle_alpha   90.00
_cell.angle_beta   90.00
_cell.angle_gamma   90.00
#
_symmetry.space_group_name_H-M   'P 1'
#
loop_
_entity.id
_entity.type
_entity.pdbx_description
1 polymer ?
#
loop_
_entity_poly.entity_id
_entity_poly.type
_entity_poly.pdbx_seq_one_letter_code
_entity_poly.pdbx_strand_id
1 'polypeptide(L)'
;MSAINYLPPFANSLIMHVLTNAEKLIPLRDAASLAESRRLAGMRMVTGTTSPSTRYERISVSPASCSIKSEYVIASHAFKPQYKCINYTPAWEQRKLGELVVIERGGSPRPIDEYITDDTNGLNWVKIGDAPSLGRYISKTSEKIKPEGLSKTRQVHPGDLILSNSMSFGRPYIMAIEGCIHDGWLLIRDEPKSFDPMYLCHMLGTPKMLNQYRMLASGSTVNNLNKELVSNASILMPCKSEQKVIGQFFNHLDDLITLHQRKRESRIIRVRSFIWLAGDISGIGVSAYQPEREDRMTEGNTNAETLFCDYYEQWISVYKEGAIREVTMKKYRLTQAWLGRLIPDLKLADMDRVNYQKLINGYAEHHERQTTMDFHHQLKGAILDAVDEGLIQRDPTRKAIIKGKPPCSKKTKYLNQFELHAVLADLELGKGPSWDWLILLVAKTGLRFSEALGLTPDDFDFVHQTLSVSKTWDYKNGGGFVPTKNASSVRKVQLDWQLIMQLSTLLKDLPAGDPIFVNGKVYNSTANNILARHCERANVPVISIHGLRHTHASLLLFAGVSIASVSKRLGHASMNTTQDTYLHVIRELENKDVDIVMRALSTLI
;
A
#
# COMPACT_ATOMS: atom_id res chain seq x y z
N MET A 1 1.35 18.69 -43.76
CA MET A 1 0.62 19.50 -42.77
C MET A 1 -0.62 18.74 -42.31
N SER A 2 -0.61 18.25 -41.08
CA SER A 2 -1.83 18.03 -40.29
C SER A 2 -1.43 18.02 -38.82
N ALA A 3 -1.75 19.11 -38.13
CA ALA A 3 -1.46 19.33 -36.72
C ALA A 3 -2.25 18.32 -35.87
N ILE A 4 -1.59 17.23 -35.47
CA ILE A 4 -2.09 16.37 -34.39
C ILE A 4 -1.71 17.05 -33.08
N ASN A 5 -2.72 17.61 -32.43
CA ASN A 5 -2.68 18.32 -31.15
C ASN A 5 -1.88 17.55 -30.08
N TYR A 6 -0.62 17.94 -29.87
CA TYR A 6 0.19 17.54 -28.72
C TYR A 6 -0.33 18.26 -27.47
N LEU A 7 -0.81 17.50 -26.49
CA LEU A 7 -1.02 17.99 -25.12
C LEU A 7 0.35 18.21 -24.47
N PRO A 8 0.57 19.29 -23.70
CA PRO A 8 1.83 19.50 -23.00
C PRO A 8 2.15 18.32 -22.06
N PRO A 9 3.43 17.94 -21.88
CA PRO A 9 3.84 16.81 -21.03
C PRO A 9 3.29 16.86 -19.59
N PHE A 10 2.92 18.04 -19.12
CA PHE A 10 2.37 18.26 -17.78
C PHE A 10 0.88 17.87 -17.67
N ALA A 11 0.09 17.97 -18.74
CA ALA A 11 -1.29 17.50 -18.76
C ALA A 11 -1.37 15.99 -18.48
N ASN A 12 -0.39 15.22 -18.96
CA ASN A 12 -0.26 13.79 -18.64
C ASN A 12 0.00 13.53 -17.14
N SER A 13 0.84 14.34 -16.49
CA SER A 13 1.11 14.20 -15.04
C SER A 13 -0.10 14.58 -14.18
N LEU A 14 -0.88 15.57 -14.64
CA LEU A 14 -2.10 16.03 -13.99
C LEU A 14 -3.24 15.01 -14.16
N ILE A 15 -3.40 14.45 -15.36
CA ILE A 15 -4.33 13.36 -15.66
C ILE A 15 -4.00 12.11 -14.84
N MET A 16 -2.70 11.78 -14.68
CA MET A 16 -2.28 10.68 -13.81
C MET A 16 -2.64 10.93 -12.33
N HIS A 17 -2.62 12.17 -11.86
CA HIS A 17 -3.08 12.52 -10.50
C HIS A 17 -4.60 12.30 -10.35
N VAL A 18 -5.41 12.69 -11.35
CA VAL A 18 -6.85 12.40 -11.39
C VAL A 18 -7.11 10.89 -11.38
N LEU A 19 -6.39 10.12 -12.19
CA LEU A 19 -6.55 8.66 -12.27
C LEU A 19 -6.13 7.95 -10.99
N THR A 20 -5.03 8.39 -10.36
CA THR A 20 -4.54 7.82 -9.09
C THR A 20 -5.50 8.10 -7.92
N ASN A 21 -6.24 9.22 -7.96
CA ASN A 21 -7.29 9.51 -6.97
C ASN A 21 -8.64 8.89 -7.35
N ALA A 22 -8.94 8.70 -8.64
CA ALA A 22 -10.10 7.95 -9.13
C ALA A 22 -9.99 6.45 -8.82
N GLU A 23 -8.78 5.85 -8.86
CA GLU A 23 -8.55 4.48 -8.37
C GLU A 23 -8.90 4.32 -6.89
N LYS A 24 -8.74 5.38 -6.08
CA LYS A 24 -9.17 5.39 -4.67
C LYS A 24 -10.69 5.56 -4.50
N LEU A 25 -11.41 5.93 -5.55
CA LEU A 25 -12.86 6.10 -5.58
C LEU A 25 -13.63 4.85 -6.03
N ILE A 26 -12.95 3.77 -6.45
CA ILE A 26 -13.61 2.57 -6.98
C ILE A 26 -13.52 1.44 -5.94
N PRO A 27 -14.58 1.16 -5.16
CA PRO A 27 -14.75 -0.17 -4.58
C PRO A 27 -14.96 -1.19 -5.70
N LEU A 28 -14.49 -2.41 -5.48
CA LEU A 28 -14.80 -3.60 -6.29
C LEU A 28 -16.28 -3.62 -6.74
N ARG A 29 -16.48 -3.44 -8.06
CA ARG A 29 -17.66 -3.74 -8.88
C ARG A 29 -19.05 -3.62 -8.20
N ASP A 30 -19.75 -2.52 -8.48
CA ASP A 30 -21.19 -2.59 -8.78
C ASP A 30 -21.50 -1.78 -10.06
N ALA A 31 -22.55 -2.18 -10.78
CA ALA A 31 -22.94 -1.59 -12.07
C ALA A 31 -23.58 -0.20 -11.94
N ALA A 32 -24.09 0.16 -10.76
CA ALA A 32 -24.76 1.43 -10.51
C ALA A 32 -23.75 2.58 -10.34
N SER A 33 -22.63 2.32 -9.68
CA SER A 33 -21.50 3.23 -9.53
C SER A 33 -20.90 3.60 -10.90
N LEU A 34 -20.85 2.63 -11.82
CA LEU A 34 -20.37 2.82 -13.20
C LEU A 34 -21.28 3.75 -14.03
N ALA A 35 -22.60 3.66 -13.84
CA ALA A 35 -23.58 4.51 -14.51
C ALA A 35 -23.52 5.96 -13.99
N GLU A 36 -23.33 6.13 -12.68
CA GLU A 36 -23.24 7.44 -12.04
C GLU A 36 -21.93 8.18 -12.38
N SER A 37 -20.79 7.48 -12.42
CA SER A 37 -19.51 8.03 -12.90
C SER A 37 -19.59 8.50 -14.35
N ARG A 38 -20.28 7.77 -15.24
CA ARG A 38 -20.48 8.16 -16.64
C ARG A 38 -21.38 9.39 -16.79
N ARG A 39 -22.39 9.52 -15.92
CA ARG A 39 -23.27 10.71 -15.85
C ARG A 39 -22.51 11.94 -15.36
N LEU A 40 -21.68 11.79 -14.34
CA LEU A 40 -20.87 12.88 -13.77
C LEU A 40 -19.75 13.36 -14.70
N ALA A 41 -19.27 12.49 -15.60
CA ALA A 41 -18.35 12.86 -16.69
C ALA A 41 -19.03 13.60 -17.86
N GLY A 42 -20.31 13.95 -17.76
CA GLY A 42 -21.03 14.75 -18.76
C GLY A 42 -21.48 13.99 -20.01
N MET A 43 -21.48 12.65 -20.00
CA MET A 43 -21.95 11.85 -21.13
C MET A 43 -23.48 11.73 -21.11
N ARG A 44 -24.18 12.38 -22.05
CA ARG A 44 -25.63 12.22 -22.24
C ARG A 44 -25.92 10.85 -22.85
N MET A 45 -26.78 10.04 -22.20
CA MET A 45 -27.42 8.92 -22.90
C MET A 45 -28.47 9.47 -23.87
N VAL A 46 -28.26 9.27 -25.17
CA VAL A 46 -29.31 9.45 -26.16
C VAL A 46 -29.91 8.07 -26.44
N THR A 47 -31.01 7.75 -25.77
CA THR A 47 -31.84 6.60 -26.11
C THR A 47 -32.77 7.00 -27.26
N GLY A 48 -32.39 6.60 -28.47
CA GLY A 48 -33.26 6.53 -29.65
C GLY A 48 -33.66 7.85 -30.31
N THR A 49 -33.17 8.09 -31.53
CA THR A 49 -33.98 8.21 -32.77
C THR A 49 -33.09 8.61 -33.95
N THR A 50 -33.53 8.20 -35.13
CA THR A 50 -32.85 8.14 -36.43
C THR A 50 -32.58 9.51 -37.05
N SER A 51 -31.31 9.87 -37.30
CA SER A 51 -30.94 10.81 -38.37
C SER A 51 -29.49 10.58 -38.84
N PRO A 52 -29.19 10.59 -40.15
CA PRO A 52 -27.87 10.18 -40.68
C PRO A 52 -26.75 11.25 -40.59
N SER A 53 -26.98 12.43 -40.01
CA SER A 53 -26.07 13.58 -40.16
C SER A 53 -25.11 13.87 -38.99
N THR A 54 -24.98 12.98 -38.00
CA THR A 54 -23.96 13.11 -36.93
C THR A 54 -23.09 11.86 -36.87
N ARG A 55 -21.96 11.87 -37.59
CA ARG A 55 -20.94 10.82 -37.53
C ARG A 55 -20.03 11.05 -36.32
N TYR A 56 -20.48 10.62 -35.14
CA TYR A 56 -19.58 10.34 -34.01
C TYR A 56 -19.27 8.84 -34.00
N GLU A 57 -17.99 8.47 -33.96
CA GLU A 57 -17.56 7.07 -33.83
C GLU A 57 -18.13 6.48 -32.53
N ARG A 58 -19.04 5.51 -32.67
CA ARG A 58 -19.51 4.68 -31.55
C ARG A 58 -18.37 3.76 -31.12
N ILE A 59 -17.75 4.04 -29.98
CA ILE A 59 -16.97 3.04 -29.26
C ILE A 59 -17.97 2.15 -28.50
N SER A 60 -18.41 1.05 -29.12
CA SER A 60 -19.16 0.00 -28.45
C SER A 60 -18.22 -0.79 -27.55
N VAL A 61 -18.22 -0.50 -26.24
CA VAL A 61 -17.51 -1.32 -25.26
C VAL A 61 -18.51 -2.26 -24.60
N SER A 62 -18.30 -3.57 -24.75
CA SER A 62 -19.02 -4.60 -24.00
C SER A 62 -18.88 -4.34 -22.48
N PRO A 63 -19.94 -4.53 -21.67
CA PRO A 63 -19.88 -4.37 -20.22
C PRO A 63 -18.80 -5.21 -19.52
N ALA A 64 -18.30 -6.27 -20.19
CA ALA A 64 -17.30 -7.19 -19.64
C ALA A 64 -15.84 -6.79 -19.91
N SER A 65 -15.56 -5.76 -20.72
CA SER A 65 -14.21 -5.47 -21.22
C SER A 65 -13.71 -4.03 -21.03
N CYS A 66 -13.95 -3.41 -19.87
CA CYS A 66 -13.29 -2.14 -19.52
C CYS A 66 -11.90 -2.42 -18.93
N SER A 67 -10.86 -2.28 -19.76
CA SER A 67 -9.46 -2.18 -19.30
C SER A 67 -9.06 -0.71 -19.10
N ILE A 68 -7.99 -0.46 -18.34
CA ILE A 68 -7.36 0.86 -18.06
C ILE A 68 -7.19 1.74 -19.32
N LYS A 69 -7.05 1.14 -20.52
CA LYS A 69 -6.99 1.89 -21.80
C LYS A 69 -8.28 2.65 -22.12
N SER A 70 -9.44 2.14 -21.73
CA SER A 70 -10.74 2.78 -21.99
C SER A 70 -10.99 4.00 -21.10
N GLU A 71 -10.49 3.99 -19.86
CA GLU A 71 -10.57 5.12 -18.92
C GLU A 71 -9.60 6.26 -19.30
N TYR A 72 -8.43 5.91 -19.85
CA TYR A 72 -7.47 6.87 -20.42
C TYR A 72 -8.06 7.66 -21.59
N VAL A 73 -8.81 6.98 -22.49
CA VAL A 73 -9.51 7.62 -23.61
C VAL A 73 -10.65 8.51 -23.11
N ILE A 74 -11.39 8.09 -22.08
CA ILE A 74 -12.51 8.85 -21.49
C ILE A 74 -12.02 10.12 -20.78
N ALA A 75 -10.96 10.04 -19.96
CA ALA A 75 -10.38 11.21 -19.28
C ALA A 75 -9.71 12.19 -20.27
N SER A 76 -9.03 11.66 -21.29
CA SER A 76 -8.46 12.45 -22.40
C SER A 76 -9.54 13.21 -23.18
N HIS A 77 -10.69 12.57 -23.44
CA HIS A 77 -11.82 13.17 -24.15
C HIS A 77 -12.68 14.11 -23.28
N ALA A 78 -12.62 14.02 -21.94
CA ALA A 78 -13.29 14.96 -21.04
C ALA A 78 -12.47 16.24 -20.78
N PHE A 79 -11.14 16.17 -20.84
CA PHE A 79 -10.25 17.33 -20.67
C PHE A 79 -10.15 18.19 -21.95
N LYS A 80 -10.14 17.56 -23.13
CA LYS A 80 -10.05 18.24 -24.44
C LYS A 80 -11.16 19.28 -24.73
N PRO A 81 -12.43 19.09 -24.34
CA PRO A 81 -13.50 20.06 -24.60
C PRO A 81 -13.51 21.25 -23.64
N GLN A 82 -13.05 21.08 -22.39
CA GLN A 82 -12.98 22.15 -21.39
C GLN A 82 -11.74 23.04 -21.59
N TYR A 83 -10.64 22.44 -22.06
CA TYR A 83 -9.46 23.17 -22.53
C TYR A 83 -9.62 23.48 -24.04
N LYS A 84 -10.45 24.47 -24.38
CA LYS A 84 -10.35 25.09 -25.72
C LYS A 84 -8.95 25.71 -25.82
N CYS A 85 -8.03 25.05 -26.51
CA CYS A 85 -6.83 25.69 -27.03
C CYS A 85 -7.29 26.84 -27.92
N ILE A 86 -7.34 28.05 -27.36
CA ILE A 86 -7.22 29.26 -28.16
C ILE A 86 -5.81 29.15 -28.73
N ASN A 87 -5.71 29.05 -30.05
CA ASN A 87 -4.51 28.75 -30.84
C ASN A 87 -3.38 29.80 -30.69
N TYR A 88 -2.90 30.09 -29.49
CA TYR A 88 -1.65 30.81 -29.21
C TYR A 88 -1.39 30.84 -27.69
N THR A 89 -1.02 29.72 -27.09
CA THR A 89 -0.36 29.76 -25.77
C THR A 89 1.15 29.57 -25.97
N PRO A 90 1.99 30.57 -25.62
CA PRO A 90 3.44 30.41 -25.68
C PRO A 90 3.89 29.24 -24.78
N ALA A 91 5.00 28.60 -25.15
CA ALA A 91 5.55 27.51 -24.36
C ALA A 91 5.82 27.96 -22.93
N TRP A 92 5.45 27.14 -21.94
CA TRP A 92 5.69 27.45 -20.54
C TRP A 92 7.18 27.52 -20.24
N GLU A 93 7.59 28.58 -19.55
CA GLU A 93 8.97 28.77 -19.14
C GLU A 93 9.30 27.82 -17.99
N GLN A 94 10.51 27.25 -18.01
CA GLN A 94 11.04 26.46 -16.90
C GLN A 94 11.81 27.38 -15.94
N ARG A 95 11.47 27.33 -14.66
CA ARG A 95 12.12 28.11 -13.59
C ARG A 95 12.38 27.25 -12.36
N LYS A 96 13.26 27.70 -11.46
CA LYS A 96 13.39 27.07 -10.13
C LYS A 96 12.32 27.62 -9.20
N LEU A 97 11.73 26.77 -8.37
CA LEU A 97 10.66 27.19 -7.46
C LEU A 97 11.14 28.31 -6.50
N GLY A 98 12.34 28.20 -5.95
CA GLY A 98 12.90 29.18 -5.01
C GLY A 98 13.20 30.57 -5.60
N GLU A 99 13.13 30.74 -6.93
CA GLU A 99 13.23 32.06 -7.59
C GLU A 99 11.90 32.83 -7.53
N LEU A 100 10.79 32.14 -7.21
CA LEU A 100 9.44 32.67 -7.31
C LEU A 100 8.69 32.69 -5.98
N VAL A 101 9.10 31.86 -5.02
CA VAL A 101 8.47 31.75 -3.71
C VAL A 101 9.51 31.79 -2.60
N VAL A 102 9.11 32.36 -1.47
CA VAL A 102 9.86 32.31 -0.22
C VAL A 102 9.52 31.02 0.49
N ILE A 103 10.55 30.23 0.83
CA ILE A 103 10.42 28.98 1.57
C ILE A 103 11.08 29.15 2.94
N GLU A 104 10.35 28.82 4.00
CA GLU A 104 10.82 28.88 5.38
C GLU A 104 10.53 27.58 6.10
N ARG A 105 11.41 27.18 7.02
CA ARG A 105 11.19 25.99 7.83
C ARG A 105 10.43 26.36 9.10
N GLY A 106 9.47 25.51 9.48
CA GLY A 106 8.82 25.59 10.79
C GLY A 106 9.80 25.34 11.94
N GLY A 107 9.32 25.57 13.16
CA GLY A 107 10.15 25.44 14.35
C GLY A 107 9.33 25.01 15.56
N SER A 108 10.00 24.39 16.51
CA SER A 108 9.40 23.97 17.78
C SER A 108 10.18 24.65 18.90
N PRO A 109 9.56 25.50 19.73
CA PRO A 109 10.22 26.03 20.92
C PRO A 109 10.66 24.86 21.81
N ARG A 110 11.90 24.90 22.30
CA ARG A 110 12.47 23.87 23.18
C ARG A 110 12.88 24.50 24.53
N PRO A 111 12.66 23.79 25.65
CA PRO A 111 11.85 22.55 25.78
C PRO A 111 10.36 22.82 25.51
N ILE A 112 9.70 21.97 24.71
CA ILE A 112 8.34 22.29 24.21
C ILE A 112 7.30 22.34 25.33
N ASP A 113 7.47 21.52 26.37
CA ASP A 113 6.52 21.41 27.48
C ASP A 113 6.36 22.73 28.25
N GLU A 114 7.36 23.62 28.23
CA GLU A 114 7.30 24.95 28.85
C GLU A 114 6.40 25.93 28.09
N TYR A 115 6.14 25.66 26.81
CA TYR A 115 5.44 26.56 25.89
C TYR A 115 4.05 26.06 25.52
N ILE A 116 3.68 24.81 25.83
CA ILE A 116 2.30 24.32 25.62
C ILE A 116 1.35 25.05 26.59
N THR A 117 0.16 25.40 26.09
CA THR A 117 -0.86 26.08 26.89
C THR A 117 -2.26 25.72 26.40
N ASP A 118 -3.23 25.75 27.32
CA ASP A 118 -4.66 25.66 27.03
C ASP A 118 -5.34 27.05 27.06
N ASP A 119 -4.57 28.13 27.23
CA ASP A 119 -5.08 29.49 27.25
C ASP A 119 -5.82 29.82 25.94
N THR A 120 -6.97 30.48 26.08
CA THR A 120 -7.71 31.12 25.00
C THR A 120 -6.83 31.99 24.09
N ASN A 121 -5.88 32.73 24.66
CA ASN A 121 -4.92 33.60 23.97
C ASN A 121 -3.68 32.85 23.42
N GLY A 122 -3.61 31.53 23.62
CA GLY A 122 -2.54 30.71 23.04
C GLY A 122 -2.62 30.66 21.51
N LEU A 123 -1.45 30.62 20.87
CA LEU A 123 -1.31 30.52 19.42
C LEU A 123 -1.50 29.07 18.97
N ASN A 124 -2.34 28.82 17.97
CA ASN A 124 -2.56 27.47 17.45
C ASN A 124 -1.25 26.82 16.98
N TRP A 125 -0.96 25.60 17.43
CA TRP A 125 0.27 24.90 17.07
C TRP A 125 -0.01 23.79 16.09
N VAL A 126 0.35 24.01 14.82
CA VAL A 126 0.02 23.15 13.70
C VAL A 126 1.06 22.04 13.57
N LYS A 127 0.66 20.80 13.88
CA LYS A 127 1.47 19.59 13.72
C LYS A 127 1.00 18.79 12.51
N ILE A 128 1.84 17.84 12.08
CA ILE A 128 1.53 16.93 10.97
C ILE A 128 0.23 16.13 11.22
N GLY A 129 -0.06 15.81 12.47
CA GLY A 129 -1.29 15.08 12.87
C GLY A 129 -2.57 15.90 12.75
N ASP A 130 -2.49 17.23 12.67
CA ASP A 130 -3.65 18.11 12.49
C ASP A 130 -4.10 18.20 11.03
N ALA A 131 -3.26 17.72 10.10
CA ALA A 131 -3.58 17.69 8.69
C ALA A 131 -4.71 16.68 8.41
N PRO A 132 -5.76 17.07 7.67
CA PRO A 132 -6.88 16.18 7.41
C PRO A 132 -6.46 15.02 6.50
N SER A 133 -7.10 13.87 6.68
CA SER A 133 -6.93 12.72 5.77
C SER A 133 -7.54 12.97 4.38
N LEU A 134 -8.58 13.81 4.32
CA LEU A 134 -9.30 14.23 3.12
C LEU A 134 -9.44 15.75 3.07
N GLY A 135 -9.22 16.33 1.89
CA GLY A 135 -9.19 17.79 1.70
C GLY A 135 -7.81 18.39 1.92
N ARG A 136 -7.73 19.73 1.77
CA ARG A 136 -6.45 20.48 1.76
C ARG A 136 -6.34 21.57 2.79
N TYR A 137 -7.41 21.81 3.55
CA TYR A 137 -7.46 22.92 4.50
C TYR A 137 -7.19 22.43 5.92
N ILE A 138 -6.22 23.03 6.59
CA ILE A 138 -6.02 22.85 8.03
C ILE A 138 -6.81 23.94 8.73
N SER A 139 -7.95 23.55 9.30
CA SER A 139 -8.92 24.46 9.92
C SER A 139 -8.99 24.33 11.45
N LYS A 140 -8.23 23.42 12.05
CA LYS A 140 -8.17 23.19 13.50
C LYS A 140 -6.82 22.62 13.90
N THR A 141 -6.43 22.83 15.15
CA THR A 141 -5.26 22.20 15.77
C THR A 141 -5.65 21.54 17.09
N SER A 142 -4.91 20.51 17.50
CA SER A 142 -5.12 19.86 18.80
C SER A 142 -4.54 20.63 19.98
N GLU A 143 -3.51 21.44 19.74
CA GLU A 143 -2.71 22.10 20.79
C GLU A 143 -2.44 23.57 20.44
N LYS A 144 -2.05 24.33 21.46
CA LYS A 144 -1.61 25.72 21.36
C LYS A 144 -0.27 25.91 22.09
N ILE A 145 0.47 26.94 21.68
CA ILE A 145 1.68 27.41 22.37
C ILE A 145 1.50 28.83 22.90
N LYS A 146 2.25 29.18 23.93
CA LYS A 146 2.29 30.54 24.49
C LYS A 146 2.91 31.53 23.50
N PRO A 147 2.50 32.81 23.50
CA PRO A 147 3.02 33.84 22.59
C PRO A 147 4.55 34.00 22.60
N GLU A 148 5.21 33.78 23.74
CA GLU A 148 6.68 33.88 23.86
C GLU A 148 7.41 32.84 22.99
N GLY A 149 6.74 31.72 22.68
CA GLY A 149 7.25 30.67 21.81
C GLY A 149 7.32 31.07 20.33
N LEU A 150 6.65 32.14 19.92
CA LEU A 150 6.57 32.62 18.54
C LEU A 150 7.95 32.89 17.93
N SER A 151 8.89 33.40 18.75
CA SER A 151 10.28 33.68 18.35
C SER A 151 11.06 32.43 17.90
N LYS A 152 10.61 31.23 18.29
CA LYS A 152 11.26 29.93 18.01
C LYS A 152 10.50 29.08 16.99
N THR A 153 9.48 29.65 16.34
CA THR A 153 8.65 28.95 15.36
C THR A 153 8.28 29.89 14.20
N ARG A 154 7.48 29.39 13.25
CA ARG A 154 6.98 30.21 12.14
C ARG A 154 5.49 30.43 12.21
N GLN A 155 5.09 31.70 12.18
CA GLN A 155 3.69 32.11 12.11
C GLN A 155 3.14 31.91 10.70
N VAL A 156 1.91 31.43 10.64
CA VAL A 156 1.12 31.23 9.43
C VAL A 156 -0.27 31.85 9.58
N HIS A 157 -0.83 32.30 8.46
CA HIS A 157 -2.14 32.93 8.37
C HIS A 157 -3.05 32.18 7.38
N PRO A 158 -4.38 32.38 7.44
CA PRO A 158 -5.29 31.85 6.43
C PRO A 158 -4.83 32.19 5.00
N GLY A 159 -4.76 31.17 4.14
CA GLY A 159 -4.24 31.27 2.78
C GLY A 159 -2.76 30.92 2.63
N ASP A 160 -1.97 30.86 3.71
CA ASP A 160 -0.59 30.38 3.64
C ASP A 160 -0.55 28.90 3.23
N LEU A 161 0.45 28.56 2.42
CA LEU A 161 0.67 27.22 1.93
C LEU A 161 1.79 26.55 2.72
N ILE A 162 1.53 25.34 3.21
CA ILE A 162 2.52 24.56 3.95
C ILE A 162 2.74 23.18 3.31
N LEU A 163 3.97 22.70 3.37
CA LEU A 163 4.41 21.44 2.77
C LEU A 163 5.02 20.54 3.85
N SER A 164 4.53 19.32 3.99
CA SER A 164 5.06 18.39 5.01
C SER A 164 6.43 17.86 4.60
N ASN A 165 7.40 17.87 5.52
CA ASN A 165 8.78 17.49 5.19
C ASN A 165 9.18 16.04 5.46
N SER A 166 8.41 15.27 6.25
CA SER A 166 8.79 13.92 6.70
C SER A 166 7.65 12.89 6.57
N MET A 167 6.87 12.65 7.64
CA MET A 167 5.94 11.50 7.75
C MET A 167 4.85 11.46 6.67
N SER A 168 4.42 12.64 6.19
CA SER A 168 3.50 12.81 5.05
C SER A 168 4.23 13.33 3.79
N PHE A 169 5.50 12.96 3.60
CA PHE A 169 6.46 13.49 2.62
C PHE A 169 5.87 14.22 1.40
N GLY A 170 6.10 15.53 1.33
CA GLY A 170 5.78 16.38 0.18
C GLY A 170 4.29 16.65 -0.04
N ARG A 171 3.41 16.41 0.95
CA ARG A 171 1.99 16.76 0.87
C ARG A 171 1.77 18.25 1.19
N PRO A 172 1.12 19.01 0.27
CA PRO A 172 0.80 20.42 0.48
C PRO A 172 -0.59 20.62 1.10
N TYR A 173 -0.72 21.63 1.95
CA TYR A 173 -1.96 22.06 2.59
C TYR A 173 -2.05 23.58 2.63
N ILE A 174 -3.28 24.09 2.68
CA ILE A 174 -3.59 25.52 2.83
C ILE A 174 -4.09 25.75 4.25
N MET A 175 -3.56 26.78 4.91
CA MET A 175 -4.04 27.19 6.23
C MET A 175 -5.40 27.86 6.11
N ALA A 176 -6.34 27.48 6.98
CA ALA A 176 -7.64 28.15 7.12
C ALA A 176 -7.77 28.91 8.46
N ILE A 177 -6.75 28.80 9.31
CA ILE A 177 -6.67 29.44 10.62
C ILE A 177 -5.29 30.08 10.80
N GLU A 178 -5.20 31.06 11.70
CA GLU A 178 -3.92 31.59 12.16
C GLU A 178 -3.26 30.63 13.15
N GLY A 179 -1.92 30.56 13.13
CA GLY A 179 -1.17 29.73 14.05
C GLY A 179 0.33 29.77 13.81
N CYS A 180 1.02 28.78 14.35
CA CYS A 180 2.44 28.54 14.19
C CYS A 180 2.71 27.09 13.77
N ILE A 181 3.72 26.86 12.94
CA ILE A 181 3.98 25.54 12.36
C ILE A 181 5.16 24.81 13.03
N HIS A 182 4.93 23.53 13.34
CA HIS A 182 5.96 22.59 13.81
C HIS A 182 7.14 22.47 12.83
N ASP A 183 8.30 22.00 13.32
CA ASP A 183 9.50 21.73 12.53
C ASP A 183 9.35 20.66 11.40
N GLY A 184 8.16 20.07 11.32
CA GLY A 184 7.73 19.09 10.32
C GLY A 184 7.16 19.73 9.04
N TRP A 185 7.08 21.06 9.02
CA TRP A 185 6.47 21.83 7.93
C TRP A 185 7.48 22.78 7.28
N LEU A 186 7.29 23.01 5.99
CA LEU A 186 7.86 24.12 5.24
C LEU A 186 6.73 25.08 4.88
N LEU A 187 6.88 26.36 5.19
CA LEU A 187 6.02 27.44 4.72
C LEU A 187 6.46 27.86 3.32
N ILE A 188 5.50 28.06 2.43
CA ILE A 188 5.72 28.52 1.05
C ILE A 188 4.85 29.75 0.81
N ARG A 189 5.49 30.91 0.59
CA ARG A 189 4.81 32.17 0.30
C ARG A 189 5.20 32.70 -1.07
N ASP A 190 4.20 32.98 -1.88
CA ASP A 190 4.35 33.63 -3.19
C ASP A 190 4.00 35.13 -3.05
N GLU A 191 4.96 35.91 -2.54
CA GLU A 191 4.79 37.36 -2.38
C GLU A 191 4.54 38.11 -3.71
N PRO A 192 5.23 37.77 -4.83
CA PRO A 192 4.91 38.35 -6.13
C PRO A 192 3.52 37.97 -6.65
N LYS A 193 2.83 37.03 -5.99
CA LYS A 193 1.54 36.46 -6.37
C LYS A 193 1.58 35.91 -7.80
N SER A 194 2.71 35.32 -8.18
CA SER A 194 2.93 34.71 -9.50
C SER A 194 1.99 33.55 -9.78
N PHE A 195 1.47 32.90 -8.73
CA PHE A 195 0.65 31.71 -8.79
C PHE A 195 -0.79 31.93 -8.38
N ASP A 196 -1.69 31.15 -8.99
CA ASP A 196 -2.97 30.84 -8.38
C ASP A 196 -2.74 29.90 -7.17
N PRO A 197 -3.29 30.20 -5.97
CA PRO A 197 -3.01 29.41 -4.76
C PRO A 197 -3.41 27.94 -4.87
N MET A 198 -4.53 27.64 -5.55
CA MET A 198 -4.97 26.27 -5.76
C MET A 198 -4.04 25.55 -6.74
N TYR A 199 -3.71 26.21 -7.85
CA TYR A 199 -2.71 25.67 -8.78
C TYR A 199 -1.38 25.35 -8.09
N LEU A 200 -0.83 26.27 -7.31
CA LEU A 200 0.43 26.07 -6.58
C LEU A 200 0.31 24.90 -5.60
N CYS A 201 -0.77 24.84 -4.81
CA CYS A 201 -1.04 23.74 -3.90
C CYS A 201 -1.09 22.40 -4.63
N HIS A 202 -1.75 22.31 -5.79
CA HIS A 202 -1.81 21.08 -6.58
C HIS A 202 -0.46 20.71 -7.19
N MET A 203 0.22 21.68 -7.77
CA MET A 203 1.51 21.50 -8.45
C MET A 203 2.54 20.86 -7.51
N LEU A 204 2.67 21.37 -6.28
CA LEU A 204 3.63 20.86 -5.28
C LEU A 204 3.41 19.39 -4.92
N GLY A 205 2.17 18.92 -4.97
CA GLY A 205 1.79 17.54 -4.67
C GLY A 205 1.79 16.60 -5.88
N THR A 206 2.19 17.08 -7.06
CA THR A 206 2.21 16.24 -8.28
C THR A 206 3.27 15.13 -8.18
N PRO A 207 3.05 13.96 -8.81
CA PRO A 207 4.05 12.90 -8.87
C PRO A 207 5.40 13.37 -9.43
N LYS A 208 5.38 14.29 -10.41
CA LYS A 208 6.58 14.90 -10.97
C LYS A 208 7.36 15.70 -9.92
N MET A 209 6.69 16.55 -9.15
CA MET A 209 7.33 17.29 -8.06
C MET A 209 7.85 16.37 -6.96
N LEU A 210 7.06 15.39 -6.53
CA LEU A 210 7.48 14.40 -5.54
C LEU A 210 8.69 13.58 -5.99
N ASN A 211 8.79 13.24 -7.26
CA ASN A 211 9.96 12.56 -7.81
C ASN A 211 11.19 13.46 -7.84
N GLN A 212 11.03 14.74 -8.20
CA GLN A 212 12.14 15.71 -8.11
C GLN A 212 12.65 15.85 -6.67
N TYR A 213 11.74 15.96 -5.70
CA TYR A 213 12.12 15.99 -4.29
C TYR A 213 12.91 14.76 -3.86
N ARG A 214 12.51 13.56 -4.30
CA ARG A 214 13.22 12.30 -3.98
C ARG A 214 14.60 12.22 -4.65
N MET A 215 14.71 12.67 -5.89
CA MET A 215 15.99 12.71 -6.60
C MET A 215 16.96 13.70 -5.98
N LEU A 216 16.46 14.87 -5.55
CA LEU A 216 17.31 15.86 -4.89
C LEU A 216 17.71 15.43 -3.46
N ALA A 217 16.86 14.66 -2.77
CA ALA A 217 17.13 14.16 -1.43
C ALA A 217 18.03 12.91 -1.37
N SER A 218 18.50 12.38 -2.51
CA SER A 218 19.33 11.17 -2.54
C SER A 218 20.69 11.42 -1.88
N GLY A 219 20.92 10.82 -0.70
CA GLY A 219 22.17 10.95 0.06
C GLY A 219 22.02 10.85 1.58
N SER A 220 20.80 10.99 2.12
CA SER A 220 20.54 10.84 3.57
C SER A 220 19.72 9.59 3.90
N THR A 221 19.99 8.98 5.05
CA THR A 221 19.31 7.78 5.58
C THR A 221 17.82 8.00 5.90
N VAL A 222 17.38 9.26 6.00
CA VAL A 222 15.99 9.68 6.19
C VAL A 222 15.63 10.69 5.10
N ASN A 223 14.54 10.46 4.35
CA ASN A 223 14.02 11.41 3.37
C ASN A 223 13.34 12.57 4.09
N ASN A 224 14.07 13.67 4.33
CA ASN A 224 13.53 14.89 4.92
C ASN A 224 13.63 16.05 3.91
N LEU A 225 12.52 16.74 3.66
CA LEU A 225 12.54 17.94 2.82
C LEU A 225 13.10 19.12 3.61
N ASN A 226 14.19 19.68 3.12
CA ASN A 226 14.69 20.97 3.57
C ASN A 226 14.31 22.07 2.55
N LYS A 227 14.57 23.31 2.96
CA LYS A 227 14.28 24.50 2.15
C LYS A 227 15.04 24.45 0.81
N GLU A 228 16.30 24.06 0.84
CA GLU A 228 17.21 24.07 -0.32
C GLU A 228 16.74 23.10 -1.41
N LEU A 229 16.28 21.92 -1.02
CA LEU A 229 15.76 20.88 -1.91
C LEU A 229 14.49 21.35 -2.63
N VAL A 230 13.54 21.92 -1.89
CA VAL A 230 12.28 22.42 -2.47
C VAL A 230 12.55 23.64 -3.35
N SER A 231 13.43 24.54 -2.95
CA SER A 231 13.84 25.70 -3.76
C SER A 231 14.45 25.30 -5.11
N ASN A 232 15.23 24.20 -5.16
CA ASN A 232 15.89 23.75 -6.39
C ASN A 232 14.99 22.93 -7.34
N ALA A 233 13.75 22.62 -6.95
CA ALA A 233 12.82 21.90 -7.82
C ALA A 233 12.49 22.73 -9.07
N SER A 234 12.59 22.10 -10.25
CA SER A 234 12.26 22.73 -11.53
C SER A 234 10.75 22.66 -11.77
N ILE A 235 10.15 23.81 -12.08
CA ILE A 235 8.73 23.95 -12.38
C ILE A 235 8.54 24.54 -13.78
N LEU A 236 7.37 24.30 -14.35
CA LEU A 236 6.91 24.98 -15.56
C LEU A 236 5.87 26.01 -15.15
N MET A 237 5.96 27.22 -15.69
CA MET A 237 5.10 28.34 -15.33
C MET A 237 4.05 28.62 -16.43
N PRO A 238 2.77 28.26 -16.23
CA PRO A 238 1.67 28.74 -17.06
C PRO A 238 1.34 30.20 -16.75
N CYS A 239 0.64 30.87 -17.67
CA CYS A 239 0.09 32.18 -17.37
C CYS A 239 -1.03 32.10 -16.31
N LYS A 240 -1.31 33.19 -15.57
CA LYS A 240 -2.27 33.18 -14.45
C LYS A 240 -3.68 32.73 -14.83
N SER A 241 -4.14 33.03 -16.04
CA SER A 241 -5.46 32.60 -16.53
C SER A 241 -5.53 31.07 -16.65
N GLU A 242 -4.50 30.44 -17.21
CA GLU A 242 -4.39 28.98 -17.28
C GLU A 242 -4.29 28.35 -15.88
N GLN A 243 -3.49 28.93 -15.00
CA GLN A 243 -3.36 28.44 -13.63
C GLN A 243 -4.70 28.42 -12.90
N LYS A 244 -5.53 29.47 -13.03
CA LYS A 244 -6.89 29.50 -12.46
C LYS A 244 -7.77 28.37 -13.00
N VAL A 245 -7.78 28.17 -14.32
CA VAL A 245 -8.57 27.11 -14.96
C VAL A 245 -8.13 25.73 -14.45
N ILE A 246 -6.82 25.49 -14.40
CA ILE A 246 -6.25 24.25 -13.89
C ILE A 246 -6.62 24.08 -12.41
N GLY A 247 -6.34 25.07 -11.57
CA GLY A 247 -6.61 25.02 -10.13
C GLY A 247 -8.08 24.75 -9.82
N GLN A 248 -9.00 25.43 -10.51
CA GLN A 248 -10.45 25.21 -10.38
C GLN A 248 -10.87 23.80 -10.78
N PHE A 249 -10.32 23.27 -11.88
CA PHE A 249 -10.62 21.92 -12.35
C PHE A 249 -10.22 20.86 -11.31
N PHE A 250 -9.01 20.96 -10.74
CA PHE A 250 -8.58 20.00 -9.72
C PHE A 250 -9.33 20.18 -8.41
N ASN A 251 -9.61 21.42 -8.01
CA ASN A 251 -10.43 21.67 -6.82
C ASN A 251 -11.81 21.02 -6.95
N HIS A 252 -12.47 21.19 -8.10
CA HIS A 252 -13.75 20.57 -8.38
C HIS A 252 -13.70 19.03 -8.30
N LEU A 253 -12.62 18.42 -8.80
CA LEU A 253 -12.43 16.98 -8.70
C LEU A 253 -12.27 16.50 -7.25
N ASP A 254 -11.54 17.23 -6.42
CA ASP A 254 -11.40 16.86 -5.01
C ASP A 254 -12.65 17.10 -4.18
N ASP A 255 -13.44 18.12 -4.51
CA ASP A 255 -14.77 18.31 -3.93
C ASP A 255 -15.69 17.13 -4.26
N LEU A 256 -15.65 16.66 -5.51
CA LEU A 256 -16.37 15.44 -5.93
C LEU A 256 -15.85 14.20 -5.20
N ILE A 257 -14.53 14.01 -5.09
CA ILE A 257 -13.91 12.89 -4.35
C ILE A 257 -14.41 12.89 -2.91
N THR A 258 -14.32 14.04 -2.25
CA THR A 258 -14.73 14.23 -0.85
C THR A 258 -16.23 13.95 -0.68
N LEU A 259 -17.07 14.44 -1.59
CA LEU A 259 -18.51 14.19 -1.58
C LEU A 259 -18.83 12.70 -1.75
N HIS A 260 -18.18 12.02 -2.68
CA HIS A 260 -18.42 10.59 -2.94
C HIS A 260 -17.96 9.70 -1.79
N GLN A 261 -16.83 10.02 -1.15
CA GLN A 261 -16.34 9.30 0.02
C GLN A 261 -17.26 9.49 1.23
N ARG A 262 -17.76 10.70 1.47
CA ARG A 262 -18.79 10.97 2.50
C ARG A 262 -20.10 10.23 2.22
N LYS A 263 -20.55 10.19 0.95
CA LYS A 263 -21.74 9.41 0.55
C LYS A 263 -21.53 7.91 0.77
N ARG A 264 -20.34 7.38 0.51
CA ARG A 264 -19.98 5.99 0.77
C ARG A 264 -20.00 5.69 2.27
N GLU A 265 -19.39 6.54 3.10
CA GLU A 265 -19.43 6.42 4.56
C GLU A 265 -20.87 6.46 5.07
N SER A 266 -21.68 7.41 4.60
CA SER A 266 -23.11 7.50 4.94
C SER A 266 -23.91 6.27 4.49
N ARG A 267 -23.63 5.71 3.29
CA ARG A 267 -24.26 4.45 2.84
C ARG A 267 -23.81 3.25 3.66
N ILE A 268 -22.54 3.16 4.03
CA ILE A 268 -22.02 2.13 4.94
C ILE A 268 -22.71 2.24 6.29
N ILE A 269 -22.87 3.45 6.83
CA ILE A 269 -23.59 3.71 8.08
C ILE A 269 -25.07 3.32 7.93
N ARG A 270 -25.74 3.69 6.84
CA ARG A 270 -27.15 3.31 6.59
C ARG A 270 -27.36 1.81 6.40
N VAL A 271 -26.45 1.11 5.71
CA VAL A 271 -26.49 -0.34 5.54
C VAL A 271 -26.25 -1.02 6.90
N ARG A 272 -25.33 -0.50 7.73
CA ARG A 272 -25.15 -0.93 9.13
C ARG A 272 -26.42 -0.73 9.95
N SER A 273 -27.11 0.40 9.81
CA SER A 273 -28.41 0.65 10.47
C SER A 273 -29.55 -0.23 9.94
N PHE A 274 -29.57 -0.57 8.65
CA PHE A 274 -30.59 -1.44 8.05
C PHE A 274 -30.42 -2.91 8.45
N ILE A 275 -29.18 -3.39 8.57
CA ILE A 275 -28.87 -4.73 9.08
C ILE A 275 -29.26 -4.86 10.56
N TRP A 276 -29.14 -3.78 11.33
CA TRP A 276 -29.58 -3.71 12.74
C TRP A 276 -31.10 -3.80 12.90
N LEU A 277 -31.88 -3.29 11.94
CA LEU A 277 -33.36 -3.34 11.95
C LEU A 277 -33.96 -4.65 11.41
N ALA A 278 -33.19 -5.45 10.66
CA ALA A 278 -33.67 -6.67 10.02
C ALA A 278 -33.29 -7.97 10.78
N GLY A 279 -32.67 -7.84 11.96
CA GLY A 279 -32.07 -8.94 12.72
C GLY A 279 -33.03 -9.79 13.56
N ASP A 280 -34.31 -9.90 13.19
CA ASP A 280 -35.25 -10.79 13.89
C ASP A 280 -36.11 -11.53 12.84
N ILE A 281 -35.56 -12.62 12.31
CA ILE A 281 -36.23 -13.82 11.74
C ILE A 281 -35.12 -14.72 11.20
N SER A 282 -34.83 -15.82 11.91
CA SER A 282 -34.67 -17.20 11.38
C SER A 282 -33.81 -18.06 12.31
N GLY A 283 -34.50 -18.77 13.21
CA GLY A 283 -34.00 -20.05 13.69
C GLY A 283 -34.04 -21.08 12.57
N ILE A 284 -32.96 -21.85 12.43
CA ILE A 284 -32.89 -23.27 12.07
C ILE A 284 -31.45 -23.69 12.40
N GLY A 285 -31.32 -24.64 13.33
CA GLY A 285 -30.07 -24.94 14.03
C GLY A 285 -29.11 -25.91 13.33
N VAL A 286 -27.91 -25.99 13.90
CA VAL A 286 -27.06 -27.19 13.90
C VAL A 286 -26.37 -27.28 15.28
N SER A 287 -26.70 -28.34 16.01
CA SER A 287 -26.11 -28.82 17.28
C SER A 287 -24.77 -29.57 16.98
N ALA A 288 -23.75 -29.77 17.83
CA ALA A 288 -23.60 -29.71 19.28
C ALA A 288 -22.09 -29.64 19.65
N TYR A 289 -21.72 -28.90 20.70
CA TYR A 289 -21.00 -29.41 21.90
C TYR A 289 -20.85 -28.24 22.89
N GLN A 290 -21.60 -28.27 24.00
CA GLN A 290 -21.48 -27.36 25.14
C GLN A 290 -21.49 -28.21 26.42
N PRO A 291 -20.61 -27.95 27.41
CA PRO A 291 -20.89 -28.30 28.79
C PRO A 291 -21.82 -27.25 29.40
N GLU A 292 -22.80 -27.75 30.14
CA GLU A 292 -23.90 -27.02 30.78
C GLU A 292 -23.41 -25.83 31.64
N ARG A 293 -23.93 -24.63 31.34
CA ARG A 293 -24.04 -23.52 32.29
C ARG A 293 -25.40 -22.86 32.11
N GLU A 294 -26.12 -22.74 33.22
CA GLU A 294 -27.50 -22.26 33.32
C GLU A 294 -27.75 -20.93 32.60
N ASP A 295 -28.79 -20.92 31.75
CA ASP A 295 -29.39 -19.72 31.17
C ASP A 295 -29.94 -18.80 32.28
N ARG A 296 -29.43 -17.57 32.33
CA ARG A 296 -30.14 -16.44 32.92
C ARG A 296 -30.25 -15.33 31.88
N MET A 297 -31.39 -15.32 31.17
CA MET A 297 -31.87 -14.11 30.52
C MET A 297 -32.39 -13.16 31.59
N THR A 298 -31.69 -12.04 31.81
CA THR A 298 -32.25 -10.84 32.42
C THR A 298 -31.77 -9.63 31.64
N GLU A 299 -32.72 -8.96 30.99
CA GLU A 299 -32.58 -7.59 30.52
C GLU A 299 -32.24 -6.67 31.70
N GLY A 300 -31.14 -5.93 31.59
CA GLY A 300 -30.73 -4.90 32.54
C GLY A 300 -29.37 -5.16 33.21
N ASN A 301 -28.33 -4.47 32.71
CA ASN A 301 -27.04 -4.22 33.38
C ASN A 301 -26.04 -5.40 33.52
N THR A 302 -25.72 -6.10 32.42
CA THR A 302 -24.88 -7.32 32.44
C THR A 302 -23.40 -7.16 32.01
N ASN A 303 -22.95 -5.97 31.60
CA ASN A 303 -21.67 -5.83 30.88
C ASN A 303 -20.39 -5.84 31.75
N ALA A 304 -20.50 -5.66 33.08
CA ALA A 304 -19.31 -5.56 33.95
C ALA A 304 -18.67 -6.92 34.29
N GLU A 305 -19.46 -8.00 34.23
CA GLU A 305 -19.04 -9.34 34.65
C GLU A 305 -18.55 -10.21 33.49
N THR A 306 -18.70 -9.77 32.24
CA THR A 306 -18.26 -10.52 31.05
C THR A 306 -16.74 -10.69 31.05
N LEU A 307 -16.28 -11.92 30.84
CA LEU A 307 -14.86 -12.23 30.71
C LEU A 307 -14.35 -11.78 29.34
N PHE A 308 -13.12 -11.26 29.29
CA PHE A 308 -12.54 -10.80 28.03
C PHE A 308 -12.33 -11.93 27.02
N CYS A 309 -12.07 -13.15 27.48
CA CYS A 309 -11.95 -14.32 26.60
C CYS A 309 -13.25 -14.61 25.84
N ASP A 310 -14.38 -14.55 26.54
CA ASP A 310 -15.71 -14.82 25.99
C ASP A 310 -16.12 -13.71 25.02
N TYR A 311 -15.88 -12.45 25.40
CA TYR A 311 -16.06 -11.32 24.51
C TYR A 311 -15.21 -11.44 23.23
N TYR A 312 -13.94 -11.85 23.35
CA TYR A 312 -13.07 -12.00 22.20
C TYR A 312 -13.55 -13.11 21.26
N GLU A 313 -14.03 -14.23 21.82
CA GLU A 313 -14.64 -15.33 21.06
C GLU A 313 -15.88 -14.87 20.30
N GLN A 314 -16.79 -14.17 20.98
CA GLN A 314 -17.98 -13.60 20.33
C GLN A 314 -17.57 -12.60 19.25
N TRP A 315 -16.60 -11.73 19.52
CA TRP A 315 -16.11 -10.73 18.59
C TRP A 315 -15.50 -11.35 17.32
N ILE A 316 -14.71 -12.43 17.43
CA ILE A 316 -14.18 -13.11 16.25
C ILE A 316 -15.30 -13.79 15.45
N SER A 317 -16.31 -14.36 16.10
CA SER A 317 -17.45 -14.98 15.41
C SER A 317 -18.28 -13.94 14.66
N VAL A 318 -18.60 -12.82 15.31
CA VAL A 318 -19.43 -11.75 14.71
C VAL A 318 -18.68 -11.00 13.60
N TYR A 319 -17.41 -10.63 13.82
CA TYR A 319 -16.72 -9.68 12.95
C TYR A 319 -15.66 -10.28 12.03
N LYS A 320 -15.21 -11.52 12.26
CA LYS A 320 -14.12 -12.15 11.49
C LYS A 320 -14.56 -13.38 10.71
N GLU A 321 -15.41 -14.23 11.28
CA GLU A 321 -15.91 -15.41 10.57
C GLU A 321 -16.66 -15.01 9.29
N GLY A 322 -16.39 -15.75 8.20
CA GLY A 322 -16.90 -15.44 6.86
C GLY A 322 -16.28 -14.19 6.18
N ALA A 323 -15.78 -13.21 6.94
CA ALA A 323 -15.22 -11.97 6.41
C ALA A 323 -13.73 -12.08 6.02
N ILE A 324 -12.97 -12.98 6.65
CA ILE A 324 -11.55 -13.19 6.37
C ILE A 324 -11.23 -14.62 5.95
N ARG A 325 -10.08 -14.81 5.30
CA ARG A 325 -9.61 -16.13 4.86
C ARG A 325 -9.38 -17.06 6.06
N GLU A 326 -9.66 -18.35 5.88
CA GLU A 326 -9.53 -19.38 6.92
C GLU A 326 -8.15 -19.42 7.59
N VAL A 327 -7.07 -19.22 6.81
CA VAL A 327 -5.70 -19.16 7.36
C VAL A 327 -5.51 -17.99 8.34
N THR A 328 -6.18 -16.87 8.11
CA THR A 328 -6.18 -15.73 9.04
C THR A 328 -7.06 -16.01 10.24
N MET A 329 -8.23 -16.64 10.06
CA MET A 329 -9.10 -17.09 11.16
C MET A 329 -8.37 -18.01 12.13
N LYS A 330 -7.59 -18.96 11.62
CA LYS A 330 -6.75 -19.85 12.47
C LYS A 330 -5.81 -19.09 13.40
N LYS A 331 -5.34 -17.89 13.01
CA LYS A 331 -4.52 -17.04 13.90
C LYS A 331 -5.35 -16.44 15.03
N TYR A 332 -6.53 -15.94 14.72
CA TYR A 332 -7.48 -15.41 15.72
C TYR A 332 -7.88 -16.49 16.73
N ARG A 333 -8.18 -17.71 16.27
CA ARG A 333 -8.48 -18.87 17.14
C ARG A 333 -7.28 -19.28 18.00
N LEU A 334 -6.05 -19.20 17.46
CA LEU A 334 -4.84 -19.42 18.25
C LEU A 334 -4.69 -18.35 19.35
N THR A 335 -4.96 -17.09 19.03
CA THR A 335 -4.96 -15.98 19.99
C THR A 335 -6.01 -16.21 21.08
N GLN A 336 -7.23 -16.60 20.72
CA GLN A 336 -8.29 -16.98 21.66
C GLN A 336 -7.84 -18.09 22.62
N ALA A 337 -7.22 -19.16 22.09
CA ALA A 337 -6.71 -20.26 22.93
C ALA A 337 -5.62 -19.78 23.92
N TRP A 338 -4.81 -18.79 23.54
CA TRP A 338 -3.84 -18.17 24.44
C TRP A 338 -4.48 -17.25 25.46
N LEU A 339 -5.55 -16.53 25.13
CA LEU A 339 -6.32 -15.74 26.09
C LEU A 339 -6.86 -16.61 27.22
N GLY A 340 -7.46 -17.77 26.89
CA GLY A 340 -7.95 -18.72 27.89
C GLY A 340 -6.85 -19.32 28.78
N ARG A 341 -5.58 -19.29 28.35
CA ARG A 341 -4.44 -19.74 29.17
C ARG A 341 -3.86 -18.64 30.05
N LEU A 342 -3.84 -17.40 29.55
CA LEU A 342 -3.13 -16.29 30.21
C LEU A 342 -4.04 -15.48 31.13
N ILE A 343 -5.31 -15.32 30.75
CA ILE A 343 -6.28 -14.46 31.45
C ILE A 343 -7.69 -15.09 31.47
N PRO A 344 -7.85 -16.34 31.96
CA PRO A 344 -9.15 -17.04 31.93
C PRO A 344 -10.25 -16.29 32.68
N ASP A 345 -9.92 -15.61 33.77
CA ASP A 345 -10.90 -14.98 34.67
C ASP A 345 -10.90 -13.44 34.60
N LEU A 346 -10.17 -12.85 33.63
CA LEU A 346 -10.08 -11.39 33.54
C LEU A 346 -11.37 -10.83 32.95
N LYS A 347 -12.10 -10.07 33.77
CA LYS A 347 -13.29 -9.33 33.35
C LYS A 347 -12.92 -8.20 32.41
N LEU A 348 -13.85 -7.88 31.53
CA LEU A 348 -13.68 -6.86 30.52
C LEU A 348 -13.60 -5.44 31.13
N ALA A 349 -14.35 -5.19 32.21
CA ALA A 349 -14.26 -3.94 32.98
C ALA A 349 -12.89 -3.73 33.66
N ASP A 350 -12.19 -4.82 33.99
CA ASP A 350 -10.87 -4.81 34.60
C ASP A 350 -9.73 -4.75 33.57
N MET A 351 -10.04 -4.65 32.28
CA MET A 351 -9.07 -4.56 31.20
C MET A 351 -8.44 -3.16 31.13
N ASP A 352 -7.56 -2.87 32.09
CA ASP A 352 -6.77 -1.65 32.13
C ASP A 352 -5.37 -1.82 31.51
N ARG A 353 -4.60 -0.72 31.48
CA ARG A 353 -3.26 -0.71 30.90
C ARG A 353 -2.30 -1.68 31.60
N VAL A 354 -2.46 -1.91 32.91
CA VAL A 354 -1.59 -2.79 33.69
C VAL A 354 -1.89 -4.25 33.37
N ASN A 355 -3.16 -4.63 33.39
CA ASN A 355 -3.61 -5.98 33.07
C ASN A 355 -3.32 -6.33 31.60
N TYR A 356 -3.54 -5.39 30.68
CA TYR A 356 -3.13 -5.58 29.28
C TYR A 356 -1.62 -5.78 29.12
N GLN A 357 -0.80 -4.99 29.83
CA GLN A 357 0.66 -5.16 29.78
C GLN A 357 1.11 -6.49 30.39
N LYS A 358 0.46 -6.98 31.45
CA LYS A 358 0.71 -8.32 32.02
C LYS A 358 0.38 -9.42 31.00
N LEU A 359 -0.76 -9.33 30.32
CA LEU A 359 -1.14 -10.25 29.24
C LEU A 359 -0.07 -10.31 28.13
N ILE A 360 0.38 -9.14 27.64
CA ILE A 360 1.43 -9.08 26.61
C ILE A 360 2.75 -9.67 27.12
N ASN A 361 3.11 -9.42 28.38
CA ASN A 361 4.33 -9.97 28.97
C ASN A 361 4.26 -11.51 29.10
N GLY A 362 3.14 -12.06 29.58
CA GLY A 362 2.95 -13.51 29.69
C GLY A 362 3.04 -14.21 28.33
N TYR A 363 2.51 -13.59 27.28
CA TYR A 363 2.69 -14.13 25.92
C TYR A 363 4.15 -14.03 25.44
N ALA A 364 4.84 -12.93 25.76
CA ALA A 364 6.23 -12.67 25.40
C ALA A 364 7.23 -13.64 26.07
N GLU A 365 6.88 -14.23 27.22
CA GLU A 365 7.71 -15.23 27.91
C GLU A 365 7.92 -16.50 27.09
N HIS A 366 7.05 -16.79 26.13
CA HIS A 366 7.11 -17.98 25.30
C HIS A 366 7.49 -17.70 23.85
N HIS A 367 7.37 -16.45 23.38
CA HIS A 367 7.44 -16.12 21.96
C HIS A 367 8.45 -15.02 21.63
N GLU A 368 8.98 -15.04 20.40
CA GLU A 368 9.80 -13.94 19.88
C GLU A 368 9.01 -12.64 19.77
N ARG A 369 9.71 -11.50 19.84
CA ARG A 369 9.11 -10.16 19.82
C ARG A 369 8.13 -9.93 18.65
N GLN A 370 8.43 -10.44 17.46
CA GLN A 370 7.54 -10.27 16.29
C GLN A 370 6.23 -11.04 16.47
N THR A 371 6.28 -12.25 17.03
CA THR A 371 5.08 -13.04 17.31
C THR A 371 4.23 -12.39 18.40
N THR A 372 4.86 -11.78 19.42
CA THR A 372 4.15 -10.97 20.43
C THR A 372 3.49 -9.73 19.81
N MET A 373 4.16 -9.07 18.86
CA MET A 373 3.59 -7.94 18.12
C MET A 373 2.34 -8.37 17.32
N ASP A 374 2.39 -9.53 16.66
CA ASP A 374 1.26 -10.05 15.92
C ASP A 374 0.08 -10.41 16.83
N PHE A 375 0.35 -10.95 18.03
CA PHE A 375 -0.66 -11.18 19.07
C PHE A 375 -1.29 -9.87 19.54
N HIS A 376 -0.48 -8.85 19.85
CA HIS A 376 -0.95 -7.50 20.19
C HIS A 376 -1.91 -6.94 19.13
N HIS A 377 -1.55 -7.00 17.85
CA HIS A 377 -2.40 -6.50 16.76
C HIS A 377 -3.73 -7.24 16.65
N GLN A 378 -3.76 -8.55 16.91
CA GLN A 378 -4.98 -9.35 16.87
C GLN A 378 -5.93 -9.03 18.03
N LEU A 379 -5.39 -8.71 19.21
CA LEU A 379 -6.18 -8.27 20.36
C LEU A 379 -6.68 -6.84 20.22
N LYS A 380 -5.83 -5.95 19.70
CA LYS A 380 -6.10 -4.52 19.63
C LYS A 380 -7.40 -4.20 18.89
N GLY A 381 -7.74 -4.95 17.84
CA GLY A 381 -9.01 -4.76 17.13
C GLY A 381 -10.22 -4.92 18.05
N ALA A 382 -10.30 -6.03 18.78
CA ALA A 382 -11.40 -6.31 19.70
C ALA A 382 -11.48 -5.32 20.87
N ILE A 383 -10.32 -4.89 21.37
CA ILE A 383 -10.24 -3.92 22.47
C ILE A 383 -10.69 -2.53 22.05
N LEU A 384 -10.34 -2.08 20.84
CA LEU A 384 -10.81 -0.78 20.35
C LEU A 384 -12.32 -0.78 20.15
N ASP A 385 -12.89 -1.85 19.61
CA ASP A 385 -14.35 -1.97 19.48
C ASP A 385 -15.02 -1.98 20.87
N ALA A 386 -14.43 -2.66 21.88
CA ALA A 386 -14.93 -2.63 23.26
C ALA A 386 -14.85 -1.23 23.91
N VAL A 387 -13.85 -0.42 23.54
CA VAL A 387 -13.75 0.98 23.98
C VAL A 387 -14.84 1.83 23.33
N ASP A 388 -15.06 1.66 22.02
CA ASP A 388 -16.08 2.40 21.27
C ASP A 388 -17.51 2.06 21.75
N GLU A 389 -17.74 0.81 22.18
CA GLU A 389 -18.99 0.34 22.80
C GLU A 389 -19.14 0.78 24.27
N GLY A 390 -18.13 1.45 24.85
CA GLY A 390 -18.14 1.92 26.23
C GLY A 390 -17.96 0.82 27.28
N LEU A 391 -17.63 -0.40 26.86
CA LEU A 391 -17.37 -1.53 27.75
C LEU A 391 -16.00 -1.40 28.46
N ILE A 392 -15.03 -0.78 27.79
CA ILE A 392 -13.73 -0.39 28.35
C ILE A 392 -13.62 1.12 28.35
N GLN A 393 -13.40 1.73 29.52
CA GLN A 393 -13.40 3.19 29.67
C GLN A 393 -12.27 3.91 28.92
N ARG A 394 -11.09 3.26 28.77
CA ARG A 394 -9.91 3.86 28.13
C ARG A 394 -9.10 2.79 27.40
N ASP A 395 -8.58 3.12 26.21
CA ASP A 395 -7.72 2.22 25.42
C ASP A 395 -6.48 1.75 26.23
N PRO A 396 -6.46 0.47 26.68
CA PRO A 396 -5.35 -0.08 27.46
C PRO A 396 -4.16 -0.48 26.57
N THR A 397 -4.35 -0.51 25.25
CA THR A 397 -3.32 -0.86 24.26
C THR A 397 -2.37 0.30 23.97
N ARG A 398 -2.75 1.52 24.37
CA ARG A 398 -1.96 2.73 24.11
C ARG A 398 -0.60 2.67 24.80
N LYS A 399 0.46 2.83 24.00
CA LYS A 399 1.87 2.75 24.44
C LYS A 399 2.22 1.41 25.11
N ALA A 400 1.58 0.31 24.69
CA ALA A 400 1.97 -1.03 25.12
C ALA A 400 3.41 -1.33 24.73
N ILE A 401 4.18 -1.93 25.64
CA ILE A 401 5.58 -2.30 25.42
C ILE A 401 5.62 -3.74 24.93
N ILE A 402 6.09 -3.93 23.69
CA ILE A 402 6.20 -5.26 23.09
C ILE A 402 7.58 -5.85 23.39
N LYS A 403 7.59 -6.91 24.20
CA LYS A 403 8.76 -7.73 24.53
C LYS A 403 8.67 -9.09 23.83
N GLY A 404 9.72 -9.88 23.93
CA GLY A 404 9.73 -11.26 23.48
C GLY A 404 11.10 -11.88 23.69
N LYS A 405 11.18 -13.21 23.53
CA LYS A 405 12.44 -13.94 23.52
C LYS A 405 13.41 -13.35 22.49
N PRO A 406 14.73 -13.40 22.77
CA PRO A 406 15.72 -13.09 21.76
C PRO A 406 15.49 -13.97 20.52
N PRO A 407 15.63 -13.41 19.31
CA PRO A 407 15.42 -14.17 18.09
C PRO A 407 16.41 -15.34 18.03
N CYS A 408 15.92 -16.51 17.65
CA CYS A 408 16.79 -17.66 17.43
C CYS A 408 17.73 -17.40 16.23
N SER A 409 18.86 -18.13 16.15
CA SER A 409 19.76 -18.03 15.00
C SER A 409 19.00 -18.38 13.72
N LYS A 410 18.87 -17.40 12.82
CA LYS A 410 18.10 -17.59 11.60
C LYS A 410 18.98 -18.31 10.59
N LYS A 411 18.39 -19.29 9.88
CA LYS A 411 19.04 -19.90 8.72
C LYS A 411 19.39 -18.83 7.69
N THR A 412 20.50 -19.04 6.98
CA THR A 412 20.87 -18.23 5.83
C THR A 412 19.68 -18.12 4.88
N LYS A 413 19.39 -16.91 4.41
CA LYS A 413 18.17 -16.64 3.64
C LYS A 413 18.34 -16.84 2.15
N TYR A 414 19.57 -16.81 1.65
CA TYR A 414 19.89 -16.88 0.23
C TYR A 414 21.29 -17.48 0.03
N LEU A 415 21.56 -17.91 -1.20
CA LEU A 415 22.87 -18.40 -1.65
C LEU A 415 23.56 -17.32 -2.49
N ASN A 416 24.89 -17.34 -2.54
CA ASN A 416 25.64 -16.59 -3.54
C ASN A 416 25.59 -17.28 -4.92
N GLN A 417 26.20 -16.68 -5.94
CA GLN A 417 26.15 -17.21 -7.30
C GLN A 417 26.79 -18.60 -7.42
N PHE A 418 27.99 -18.79 -6.86
CA PHE A 418 28.71 -20.06 -6.93
C PHE A 418 27.97 -21.16 -6.17
N GLU A 419 27.44 -20.85 -4.99
CA GLU A 419 26.64 -21.76 -4.19
C GLU A 419 25.35 -22.19 -4.90
N LEU A 420 24.63 -21.25 -5.53
CA LEU A 420 23.44 -21.60 -6.31
C LEU A 420 23.82 -22.50 -7.49
N HIS A 421 24.91 -22.18 -8.20
CA HIS A 421 25.39 -23.01 -9.32
C HIS A 421 25.70 -24.44 -8.86
N ALA A 422 26.35 -24.62 -7.70
CA ALA A 422 26.63 -25.94 -7.15
C ALA A 422 25.35 -26.73 -6.85
N VAL A 423 24.33 -26.09 -6.26
CA VAL A 423 23.02 -26.71 -6.01
C VAL A 423 22.31 -27.07 -7.31
N LEU A 424 22.32 -26.18 -8.31
CA LEU A 424 21.66 -26.44 -9.61
C LEU A 424 22.35 -27.56 -10.40
N ALA A 425 23.67 -27.72 -10.25
CA ALA A 425 24.42 -28.81 -10.88
C ALA A 425 24.13 -30.18 -10.25
N ASP A 426 23.71 -30.22 -8.98
CA ASP A 426 23.32 -31.45 -8.26
C ASP A 426 21.85 -31.87 -8.51
N LEU A 427 21.08 -31.10 -9.29
CA LEU A 427 19.69 -31.44 -9.62
C LEU A 427 19.62 -32.61 -10.61
N GLU A 428 18.73 -33.56 -10.32
CA GLU A 428 18.50 -34.76 -11.12
C GLU A 428 17.27 -34.53 -12.02
N LEU A 429 17.48 -33.80 -13.13
CA LEU A 429 16.43 -33.44 -14.08
C LEU A 429 16.04 -34.65 -14.96
N GLY A 430 15.07 -35.43 -14.48
CA GLY A 430 14.48 -36.55 -15.23
C GLY A 430 13.59 -36.12 -16.41
N LYS A 431 13.06 -37.11 -17.15
CA LYS A 431 12.20 -36.90 -18.33
C LYS A 431 10.80 -36.36 -18.02
N GLY A 432 10.36 -36.43 -16.77
CA GLY A 432 9.04 -35.98 -16.31
C GLY A 432 9.15 -34.93 -15.21
N PRO A 433 8.04 -34.21 -14.90
CA PRO A 433 8.03 -33.21 -13.84
C PRO A 433 8.46 -33.78 -12.49
N SER A 434 9.29 -33.03 -11.78
CA SER A 434 9.83 -33.44 -10.47
C SER A 434 10.01 -32.22 -9.55
N TRP A 435 10.33 -32.47 -8.29
CA TRP A 435 10.70 -31.41 -7.36
C TRP A 435 11.97 -30.66 -7.79
N ASP A 436 12.90 -31.34 -8.45
CA ASP A 436 14.13 -30.75 -8.96
C ASP A 436 13.83 -29.76 -10.10
N TRP A 437 12.89 -30.11 -10.98
CA TRP A 437 12.36 -29.17 -11.97
C TRP A 437 11.70 -27.94 -11.31
N LEU A 438 10.94 -28.13 -10.22
CA LEU A 438 10.34 -27.03 -9.48
C LEU A 438 11.42 -26.14 -8.81
N ILE A 439 12.46 -26.75 -8.24
CA ILE A 439 13.60 -26.05 -7.61
C ILE A 439 14.31 -25.20 -8.66
N LEU A 440 14.66 -25.78 -9.82
CA LEU A 440 15.27 -25.07 -10.95
C LEU A 440 14.40 -23.89 -11.39
N LEU A 441 13.10 -24.14 -11.57
CA LEU A 441 12.17 -23.12 -12.02
C LEU A 441 12.10 -21.96 -11.02
N VAL A 442 11.92 -22.24 -9.72
CA VAL A 442 11.86 -21.20 -8.67
C VAL A 442 13.17 -20.43 -8.59
N ALA A 443 14.32 -21.10 -8.71
CA ALA A 443 15.64 -20.47 -8.70
C ALA A 443 15.84 -19.49 -9.87
N LYS A 444 15.31 -19.81 -11.06
CA LYS A 444 15.44 -18.99 -12.29
C LYS A 444 14.39 -17.87 -12.41
N THR A 445 13.27 -18.01 -11.70
CA THR A 445 12.10 -17.12 -11.88
C THR A 445 11.76 -16.27 -10.65
N GLY A 446 12.12 -16.72 -9.45
CA GLY A 446 11.74 -16.08 -8.19
C GLY A 446 10.26 -16.21 -7.82
N LEU A 447 9.56 -17.23 -8.33
CA LEU A 447 8.16 -17.49 -7.99
C LEU A 447 7.98 -17.82 -6.51
N ARG A 448 6.78 -17.54 -5.96
CA ARG A 448 6.39 -18.12 -4.67
C ARG A 448 6.11 -19.60 -4.85
N PHE A 449 6.27 -20.39 -3.79
CA PHE A 449 5.99 -21.83 -3.83
C PHE A 449 4.58 -22.14 -4.34
N SER A 450 3.55 -21.46 -3.82
CA SER A 450 2.16 -21.66 -4.27
C SER A 450 1.90 -21.16 -5.70
N GLU A 451 2.69 -20.20 -6.20
CA GLU A 451 2.63 -19.76 -7.61
C GLU A 451 3.23 -20.85 -8.52
N ALA A 452 4.39 -21.41 -8.14
CA ALA A 452 5.04 -22.49 -8.89
C ALA A 452 4.18 -23.76 -8.96
N LEU A 453 3.51 -24.13 -7.86
CA LEU A 453 2.57 -25.25 -7.86
C LEU A 453 1.31 -25.01 -8.71
N GLY A 454 0.93 -23.74 -8.92
CA GLY A 454 -0.25 -23.37 -9.69
C GLY A 454 -0.02 -23.29 -11.20
N LEU A 455 1.18 -23.61 -11.68
CA LEU A 455 1.51 -23.54 -13.10
C LEU A 455 0.96 -24.74 -13.86
N THR A 456 0.48 -24.46 -15.07
CA THR A 456 -0.07 -25.39 -16.06
C THR A 456 0.70 -25.20 -17.38
N PRO A 457 0.75 -26.19 -18.29
CA PRO A 457 1.40 -25.99 -19.59
C PRO A 457 0.88 -24.76 -20.36
N ASP A 458 -0.41 -24.43 -20.26
CA ASP A 458 -1.03 -23.24 -20.88
C ASP A 458 -0.47 -21.89 -20.39
N ASP A 459 0.21 -21.87 -19.24
CA ASP A 459 0.83 -20.63 -18.73
C ASP A 459 2.13 -20.27 -19.47
N PHE A 460 2.70 -21.20 -20.26
CA PHE A 460 3.95 -21.03 -20.97
C PHE A 460 3.72 -20.60 -22.43
N ASP A 461 4.24 -19.43 -22.77
CA ASP A 461 4.35 -18.96 -24.14
C ASP A 461 5.77 -19.22 -24.63
N PHE A 462 5.97 -20.39 -25.25
CA PHE A 462 7.29 -20.82 -25.74
C PHE A 462 7.82 -19.94 -26.87
N VAL A 463 6.94 -19.32 -27.66
CA VAL A 463 7.32 -18.44 -28.77
C VAL A 463 7.91 -17.14 -28.24
N HIS A 464 7.25 -16.52 -27.27
CA HIS A 464 7.70 -15.26 -26.68
C HIS A 464 8.61 -15.44 -25.46
N GLN A 465 8.95 -16.69 -25.11
CA GLN A 465 9.77 -17.06 -23.94
C GLN A 465 9.23 -16.51 -22.62
N THR A 466 7.90 -16.50 -22.45
CA THR A 466 7.25 -15.95 -21.25
C THR A 466 6.46 -16.97 -20.46
N LEU A 467 6.48 -16.82 -19.14
CA LEU A 467 5.64 -17.54 -18.20
C LEU A 467 4.61 -16.58 -17.59
N SER A 468 3.33 -16.92 -17.73
CA SER A 468 2.22 -16.17 -17.15
C SER A 468 1.91 -16.66 -15.73
N VAL A 469 1.92 -15.75 -14.77
CA VAL A 469 1.57 -16.03 -13.38
C VAL A 469 0.28 -15.29 -13.08
N SER A 470 -0.82 -16.01 -12.88
CA SER A 470 -2.15 -15.42 -12.58
C SER A 470 -2.87 -16.11 -11.43
N LYS A 471 -2.51 -17.37 -11.16
CA LYS A 471 -3.12 -18.28 -10.21
C LYS A 471 -2.09 -18.93 -9.28
N THR A 472 -2.57 -19.52 -8.20
CA THR A 472 -1.78 -20.30 -7.24
C THR A 472 -2.51 -21.59 -6.88
N TRP A 473 -1.80 -22.59 -6.37
CA TRP A 473 -2.41 -23.82 -5.86
C TRP A 473 -2.61 -23.77 -4.34
N ASP A 474 -3.83 -24.05 -3.84
CA ASP A 474 -4.11 -24.12 -2.41
C ASP A 474 -3.75 -25.48 -1.81
N TYR A 475 -2.44 -25.71 -1.67
CA TYR A 475 -1.92 -26.93 -1.06
C TYR A 475 -2.26 -27.08 0.45
N LYS A 476 -2.86 -26.08 1.10
CA LYS A 476 -3.16 -26.11 2.54
C LYS A 476 -4.59 -26.52 2.87
N ASN A 477 -5.56 -26.24 2.00
CA ASN A 477 -6.99 -26.46 2.28
C ASN A 477 -7.68 -27.43 1.30
N GLY A 478 -6.96 -28.46 0.83
CA GLY A 478 -7.56 -29.53 0.01
C GLY A 478 -7.22 -29.47 -1.49
N GLY A 479 -6.38 -28.52 -1.93
CA GLY A 479 -5.96 -28.39 -3.33
C GLY A 479 -6.82 -27.42 -4.13
N GLY A 480 -6.58 -27.37 -5.44
CA GLY A 480 -7.30 -26.53 -6.39
C GLY A 480 -6.63 -25.18 -6.67
N PHE A 481 -7.03 -24.59 -7.79
CA PHE A 481 -6.57 -23.27 -8.21
C PHE A 481 -7.29 -22.17 -7.46
N VAL A 482 -6.53 -21.21 -6.95
CA VAL A 482 -7.04 -19.97 -6.35
C VAL A 482 -6.36 -18.77 -6.99
N PRO A 483 -7.05 -17.62 -7.13
CA PRO A 483 -6.46 -16.42 -7.70
C PRO A 483 -5.29 -15.94 -6.83
N THR A 484 -4.31 -15.28 -7.46
CA THR A 484 -3.20 -14.67 -6.73
C THR A 484 -3.69 -13.65 -5.71
N LYS A 485 -2.97 -13.52 -4.58
CA LYS A 485 -3.41 -12.69 -3.43
C LYS A 485 -3.60 -11.22 -3.78
N ASN A 486 -2.79 -10.68 -4.68
CA ASN A 486 -2.75 -9.25 -5.04
C ASN A 486 -2.70 -9.11 -6.56
N ALA A 487 -3.30 -8.04 -7.11
CA ALA A 487 -3.22 -7.73 -8.54
C ALA A 487 -1.76 -7.63 -9.05
N SER A 488 -0.84 -7.11 -8.23
CA SER A 488 0.60 -7.03 -8.54
C SER A 488 1.27 -8.39 -8.73
N SER A 489 0.66 -9.48 -8.24
CA SER A 489 1.18 -10.84 -8.42
C SER A 489 0.84 -11.39 -9.81
N VAL A 490 -0.16 -10.83 -10.49
CA VAL A 490 -0.47 -11.17 -11.89
C VAL A 490 0.57 -10.55 -12.81
N ARG A 491 1.40 -11.37 -13.44
CA ARG A 491 2.56 -10.89 -14.21
C ARG A 491 3.03 -11.91 -15.24
N LYS A 492 3.80 -11.43 -16.22
CA LYS A 492 4.58 -12.28 -17.12
C LYS A 492 6.05 -12.23 -16.72
N VAL A 493 6.70 -13.39 -16.67
CA VAL A 493 8.11 -13.55 -16.33
C VAL A 493 8.86 -14.03 -17.58
N GLN A 494 9.86 -13.27 -18.01
CA GLN A 494 10.76 -13.68 -19.09
C GLN A 494 11.66 -14.84 -18.62
N LEU A 495 11.76 -15.86 -19.47
CA LEU A 495 12.55 -17.08 -19.26
C LEU A 495 13.74 -17.10 -20.20
N ASP A 496 14.85 -17.71 -19.77
CA ASP A 496 15.98 -17.93 -20.65
C ASP A 496 15.69 -19.05 -21.66
N TRP A 497 16.31 -18.95 -22.84
CA TRP A 497 16.06 -19.85 -23.97
C TRP A 497 16.35 -21.32 -23.65
N GLN A 498 17.36 -21.60 -22.80
CA GLN A 498 17.70 -22.97 -22.42
C GLN A 498 16.59 -23.61 -21.59
N LEU A 499 16.10 -22.87 -20.59
CA LEU A 499 14.99 -23.31 -19.74
C LEU A 499 13.71 -23.50 -20.56
N ILE A 500 13.41 -22.59 -21.50
CA ILE A 500 12.26 -22.70 -22.39
C ILE A 500 12.32 -23.97 -23.24
N MET A 501 13.48 -24.27 -23.85
CA MET A 501 13.63 -25.48 -24.66
C MET A 501 13.44 -26.75 -23.83
N GLN A 502 14.06 -26.80 -22.65
CA GLN A 502 13.92 -27.89 -21.71
C GLN A 502 12.46 -28.10 -21.27
N LEU A 503 11.76 -27.03 -20.90
CA LEU A 503 10.36 -27.09 -20.51
C LEU A 503 9.44 -27.46 -21.67
N SER A 504 9.71 -27.01 -22.90
CA SER A 504 8.91 -27.40 -24.06
C SER A 504 8.93 -28.91 -24.31
N THR A 505 10.05 -29.57 -24.00
CA THR A 505 10.17 -31.03 -24.09
C THR A 505 9.47 -31.70 -22.91
N LEU A 506 9.69 -31.18 -21.69
CA LEU A 506 9.10 -31.72 -20.46
C LEU A 506 7.56 -31.70 -20.44
N LEU A 507 6.98 -30.63 -20.99
CA LEU A 507 5.55 -30.34 -20.90
C LEU A 507 4.74 -30.84 -22.10
N LYS A 508 5.41 -31.38 -23.13
CA LYS A 508 4.80 -31.74 -24.42
C LYS A 508 3.60 -32.69 -24.30
N ASP A 509 3.71 -33.68 -23.42
CA ASP A 509 2.71 -34.75 -23.28
C ASP A 509 1.80 -34.55 -22.05
N LEU A 510 1.89 -33.39 -21.39
CA LEU A 510 1.06 -33.07 -20.23
C LEU A 510 -0.25 -32.39 -20.64
N PRO A 511 -1.37 -32.66 -19.93
CA PRO A 511 -2.62 -31.96 -20.16
C PRO A 511 -2.46 -30.45 -19.92
N ALA A 512 -2.97 -29.66 -20.86
CA ALA A 512 -2.69 -28.22 -20.93
C ALA A 512 -3.16 -27.41 -19.71
N GLY A 513 -4.27 -27.84 -19.09
CA GLY A 513 -4.89 -27.18 -17.93
C GLY A 513 -4.52 -27.78 -16.57
N ASP A 514 -3.74 -28.88 -16.54
CA ASP A 514 -3.43 -29.58 -15.30
C ASP A 514 -2.18 -29.02 -14.62
N PRO A 515 -2.12 -29.03 -13.28
CA PRO A 515 -0.96 -28.52 -12.55
C PRO A 515 0.28 -29.41 -12.79
N ILE A 516 1.41 -28.79 -13.17
CA ILE A 516 2.62 -29.50 -13.59
C ILE A 516 3.27 -30.31 -12.46
N PHE A 517 3.30 -29.75 -11.24
CA PHE A 517 4.05 -30.29 -10.09
C PHE A 517 3.18 -30.85 -8.98
N VAL A 518 1.87 -31.01 -9.22
CA VAL A 518 0.93 -31.47 -8.19
C VAL A 518 0.41 -32.85 -8.58
N ASN A 519 0.78 -33.84 -7.78
CA ASN A 519 0.16 -35.16 -7.81
C ASN A 519 -0.35 -35.49 -6.39
N GLY A 520 -1.66 -35.36 -6.19
CA GLY A 520 -2.29 -35.52 -4.89
C GLY A 520 -1.92 -34.43 -3.87
N LYS A 521 -1.72 -34.82 -2.61
CA LYS A 521 -1.50 -33.89 -1.50
C LYS A 521 -0.04 -33.42 -1.44
N VAL A 522 0.15 -32.11 -1.52
CA VAL A 522 1.47 -31.47 -1.52
C VAL A 522 1.79 -30.85 -0.17
N TYR A 523 3.01 -31.08 0.32
CA TYR A 523 3.54 -30.45 1.53
C TYR A 523 4.76 -29.60 1.21
N ASN A 524 4.81 -28.39 1.76
CA ASN A 524 5.96 -27.50 1.63
C ASN A 524 7.24 -28.14 2.23
N SER A 525 7.11 -28.92 3.30
CA SER A 525 8.23 -29.66 3.91
C SER A 525 8.90 -30.60 2.93
N THR A 526 8.15 -31.28 2.04
CA THR A 526 8.71 -32.20 1.04
C THR A 526 9.70 -31.49 0.13
N ALA A 527 9.29 -30.38 -0.50
CA ALA A 527 10.16 -29.61 -1.38
C ALA A 527 11.38 -29.03 -0.63
N ASN A 528 11.21 -28.57 0.62
CA ASN A 528 12.32 -28.05 1.42
C ASN A 528 13.30 -29.16 1.85
N ASN A 529 12.83 -30.37 2.16
CA ASN A 529 13.70 -31.49 2.51
C ASN A 529 14.50 -31.96 1.30
N ILE A 530 13.91 -31.94 0.10
CA ILE A 530 14.63 -32.25 -1.14
C ILE A 530 15.70 -31.19 -1.40
N LEU A 531 15.35 -29.90 -1.35
CA LEU A 531 16.32 -28.81 -1.49
C LEU A 531 17.44 -28.90 -0.45
N ALA A 532 17.12 -29.24 0.81
CA ALA A 532 18.12 -29.39 1.87
C ALA A 532 19.16 -30.45 1.53
N ARG A 533 18.74 -31.61 0.98
CA ARG A 533 19.66 -32.66 0.53
C ARG A 533 20.59 -32.15 -0.59
N HIS A 534 20.08 -31.40 -1.56
CA HIS A 534 20.93 -30.81 -2.60
C HIS A 534 21.92 -29.79 -2.01
N CYS A 535 21.49 -28.95 -1.07
CA CYS A 535 22.38 -28.02 -0.37
C CYS A 535 23.49 -28.76 0.39
N GLU A 536 23.14 -29.83 1.11
CA GLU A 536 24.10 -30.64 1.87
C GLU A 536 25.09 -31.37 0.93
N ARG A 537 24.63 -31.98 -0.16
CA ARG A 537 25.50 -32.63 -1.17
C ARG A 537 26.42 -31.64 -1.87
N ALA A 538 25.92 -30.43 -2.16
CA ALA A 538 26.71 -29.35 -2.74
C ALA A 538 27.63 -28.64 -1.71
N ASN A 539 27.57 -29.03 -0.43
CA ASN A 539 28.32 -28.42 0.67
C ASN A 539 28.09 -26.89 0.79
N VAL A 540 26.83 -26.46 0.71
CA VAL A 540 26.41 -25.05 0.83
C VAL A 540 25.40 -24.86 1.97
N PRO A 541 25.15 -23.63 2.45
CA PRO A 541 24.15 -23.38 3.48
C PRO A 541 22.75 -23.87 3.08
N VAL A 542 22.07 -24.58 3.99
CA VAL A 542 20.71 -25.05 3.76
C VAL A 542 19.72 -23.89 3.78
N ILE A 543 19.09 -23.63 2.63
CA ILE A 543 18.04 -22.63 2.44
C ILE A 543 16.67 -23.28 2.22
N SER A 544 15.61 -22.47 2.26
CA SER A 544 14.25 -22.92 1.91
C SER A 544 13.93 -22.65 0.43
N ILE A 545 12.83 -23.20 -0.08
CA ILE A 545 12.29 -22.83 -1.40
C ILE A 545 12.01 -21.32 -1.49
N HIS A 546 11.56 -20.70 -0.39
CA HIS A 546 11.43 -19.24 -0.35
C HIS A 546 12.80 -18.54 -0.37
N GLY A 547 13.82 -19.19 0.18
CA GLY A 547 15.21 -18.76 0.07
C GLY A 547 15.71 -18.71 -1.37
N LEU A 548 15.29 -19.63 -2.25
CA LEU A 548 15.63 -19.56 -3.68
C LEU A 548 15.09 -18.29 -4.35
N ARG A 549 13.89 -17.85 -3.97
CA ARG A 549 13.36 -16.56 -4.40
C ARG A 549 14.20 -15.39 -3.89
N HIS A 550 14.71 -15.47 -2.65
CA HIS A 550 15.64 -14.49 -2.14
C HIS A 550 16.96 -14.48 -2.90
N THR A 551 17.53 -15.67 -3.16
CA THR A 551 18.71 -15.85 -4.00
C THR A 551 18.52 -15.23 -5.38
N HIS A 552 17.42 -15.53 -6.07
CA HIS A 552 17.10 -14.98 -7.39
C HIS A 552 17.11 -13.44 -7.39
N ALA A 553 16.49 -12.83 -6.38
CA ALA A 553 16.45 -11.38 -6.25
C ALA A 553 17.83 -10.78 -5.98
N SER A 554 18.57 -11.35 -5.03
CA SER A 554 19.92 -10.91 -4.67
C SER A 554 20.84 -10.96 -5.88
N LEU A 555 20.81 -12.05 -6.66
CA LEU A 555 21.65 -12.21 -7.86
C LEU A 555 21.32 -11.16 -8.93
N LEU A 556 20.04 -10.88 -9.18
CA LEU A 556 19.66 -9.84 -10.15
C LEU A 556 20.11 -8.45 -9.69
N LEU A 557 19.98 -8.14 -8.39
CA LEU A 557 20.49 -6.87 -7.85
C LEU A 557 22.01 -6.79 -8.00
N PHE A 558 22.75 -7.85 -7.65
CA PHE A 558 24.21 -7.90 -7.84
C PHE A 558 24.64 -7.73 -9.30
N ALA A 559 23.82 -8.18 -10.25
CA ALA A 559 24.03 -7.98 -11.69
C ALA A 559 23.66 -6.56 -12.18
N GLY A 560 23.28 -5.64 -11.30
CA GLY A 560 22.92 -4.26 -11.64
C GLY A 560 21.48 -4.07 -12.11
N VAL A 561 20.61 -5.07 -11.98
CA VAL A 561 19.19 -4.93 -12.34
C VAL A 561 18.50 -4.03 -11.32
N SER A 562 17.79 -3.01 -11.81
CA SER A 562 17.13 -2.03 -10.93
C SER A 562 16.13 -2.68 -9.98
N ILE A 563 16.03 -2.12 -8.76
CA ILE A 563 15.10 -2.59 -7.72
C ILE A 563 13.65 -2.61 -8.24
N ALA A 564 13.26 -1.63 -9.07
CA ALA A 564 11.94 -1.58 -9.69
C ALA A 564 11.69 -2.79 -10.60
N SER A 565 12.66 -3.16 -11.44
CA SER A 565 12.58 -4.32 -12.32
C SER A 565 12.53 -5.64 -11.54
N VAL A 566 13.36 -5.79 -10.50
CA VAL A 566 13.33 -6.96 -9.61
C VAL A 566 11.99 -7.06 -8.88
N SER A 567 11.49 -5.95 -8.32
CA SER A 567 10.21 -5.88 -7.62
C SER A 567 9.04 -6.28 -8.52
N LYS A 568 9.02 -5.80 -9.76
CA LYS A 568 8.02 -6.15 -10.78
C LYS A 568 8.11 -7.63 -11.15
N ARG A 569 9.32 -8.18 -11.36
CA ARG A 569 9.54 -9.61 -11.65
C ARG A 569 9.06 -10.51 -10.51
N LEU A 570 9.22 -10.10 -9.25
CA LEU A 570 8.78 -10.85 -8.07
C LEU A 570 7.30 -10.67 -7.73
N GLY A 571 6.61 -9.69 -8.33
CA GLY A 571 5.20 -9.40 -8.06
C GLY A 571 4.93 -8.79 -6.68
N HIS A 572 5.88 -8.00 -6.15
CA HIS A 572 5.70 -7.28 -4.89
C HIS A 572 4.70 -6.14 -5.05
N ALA A 573 3.78 -6.01 -4.08
CA ALA A 573 2.79 -4.92 -4.07
C ALA A 573 3.40 -3.57 -3.66
N SER A 574 4.53 -3.60 -2.96
CA SER A 574 5.29 -2.41 -2.57
C SER A 574 6.77 -2.62 -2.92
N MET A 575 7.39 -1.60 -3.51
CA MET A 575 8.83 -1.59 -3.75
C MET A 575 9.64 -1.62 -2.45
N ASN A 576 9.10 -1.06 -1.36
CA ASN A 576 9.73 -1.06 -0.05
C ASN A 576 9.99 -2.49 0.43
N THR A 577 9.11 -3.44 0.12
CA THR A 577 9.34 -4.85 0.47
C THR A 577 10.63 -5.40 -0.13
N THR A 578 10.96 -5.03 -1.37
CA THR A 578 12.22 -5.41 -2.02
C THR A 578 13.40 -4.68 -1.35
N GLN A 579 13.27 -3.36 -1.17
CA GLN A 579 14.32 -2.53 -0.59
C GLN A 579 14.67 -2.96 0.85
N ASP A 580 13.69 -3.15 1.72
CA ASP A 580 13.87 -3.56 3.11
C ASP A 580 14.49 -4.96 3.22
N THR A 581 14.11 -5.86 2.28
CA THR A 581 14.60 -7.25 2.28
C THR A 581 16.06 -7.35 1.83
N TYR A 582 16.49 -6.50 0.89
CA TYR A 582 17.82 -6.57 0.26
C TYR A 582 18.66 -5.32 0.51
N LEU A 583 18.35 -4.56 1.56
CA LEU A 583 19.01 -3.29 1.88
C LEU A 583 20.52 -3.44 1.99
N HIS A 584 21.01 -4.58 2.49
CA HIS A 584 22.44 -4.86 2.61
C HIS A 584 23.11 -5.01 1.23
N VAL A 585 22.50 -5.75 0.29
CA VAL A 585 22.99 -5.88 -1.09
C VAL A 585 23.00 -4.54 -1.79
N ILE A 586 21.96 -3.73 -1.58
CA ILE A 586 21.84 -2.40 -2.18
C ILE A 586 22.96 -1.48 -1.69
N ARG A 587 23.25 -1.47 -0.37
CA ARG A 587 24.37 -0.68 0.19
C ARG A 587 25.74 -1.10 -0.37
N GLU A 588 25.96 -2.40 -0.58
CA GLU A 588 27.20 -2.89 -1.20
C GLU A 588 27.34 -2.43 -2.66
N LEU A 589 26.23 -2.37 -3.41
CA LEU A 589 26.20 -1.87 -4.78
C LEU A 589 26.39 -0.36 -4.86
N GLU A 590 25.77 0.40 -3.94
CA GLU A 590 25.96 1.85 -3.85
C GLU A 590 27.45 2.22 -3.70
N ASN A 591 28.21 1.47 -2.90
CA ASN A 591 29.65 1.69 -2.76
C ASN A 591 30.42 1.46 -4.08
N LYS A 592 30.04 0.44 -4.87
CA LYS A 592 30.63 0.20 -6.19
C LYS A 592 30.24 1.27 -7.21
N ASP A 593 29.00 1.75 -7.15
CA ASP A 593 28.50 2.79 -8.03
C ASP A 593 29.25 4.11 -7.80
N VAL A 594 29.61 4.43 -6.56
CA VAL A 594 30.47 5.58 -6.24
C VAL A 594 31.82 5.49 -6.96
N ASP A 595 32.48 4.32 -6.96
CA ASP A 595 33.76 4.14 -7.65
C ASP A 595 33.62 4.29 -9.18
N ILE A 596 32.53 3.79 -9.75
CA ILE A 596 32.22 3.92 -11.19
C ILE A 596 31.97 5.40 -11.55
N VAL A 597 31.19 6.11 -10.72
CA VAL A 597 30.93 7.55 -10.89
C VAL A 597 32.23 8.33 -10.83
N MET A 598 33.08 8.07 -9.83
CA MET A 598 34.37 8.77 -9.71
C MET A 598 35.26 8.51 -10.93
N ARG A 599 35.33 7.28 -11.44
CA ARG A 599 36.07 6.98 -12.68
C ARG A 599 35.50 7.71 -13.89
N ALA A 600 34.18 7.73 -14.06
CA ALA A 600 33.53 8.41 -15.17
C ALA A 600 33.74 9.94 -15.11
N LEU A 601 33.72 10.54 -13.92
CA LEU A 601 34.01 11.95 -13.72
C LEU A 601 35.48 12.27 -14.00
N SER A 602 36.40 11.39 -13.61
CA SER A 602 37.84 11.56 -13.88
C SER A 602 38.18 11.54 -15.37
N THR A 603 37.31 11.00 -16.24
CA THR A 603 37.52 11.03 -17.71
C THR A 603 37.00 12.30 -18.39
N LEU A 604 36.37 13.21 -17.65
CA LEU A 604 35.84 14.47 -18.19
C LEU A 604 36.87 15.60 -18.23
N ILE A 605 38.12 15.31 -17.86
CA ILE A 605 39.32 16.15 -17.97
C ILE A 605 40.40 15.26 -18.57
#